data_AF-A0A9P6E789-F1
#
_entry.id   AF-A0A9P6E789-F1
#
_cell.length_a   1.000
_cell.length_b   1.000
_cell.length_c   1.000
_cell.angle_alpha   90.00
_cell.angle_beta   90.00
_cell.angle_gamma   90.00
#
_symmetry.space_group_name_H-M   'P 1'
#
loop_
_entity.id
_entity.type
_entity.pdbx_description
1 polymer ?
#
loop_
_entity_poly.entity_id
_entity_poly.type
_entity_poly.pdbx_seq_one_letter_code
_entity_poly.pdbx_strand_id
1 'polypeptide(L)'
;MGSLNFLFSLFGWTFIPDLATRNLLKFLYQRSPIRVAQPQPGSFQQRKHYIIVYSLVICGYMIWTIIQSSNNMPPNFYEILGVRPDVDETGLKLAFRAFAKKYHPDRVGPKGEQLFMYVRDAYEALKDPAVRFAYDRFGPDAAGWRKQCKTTREFLRQGLMVSSGYHIFSGIALLFWSAIGKPSSVSFWRYILYFSLLAVELSFILSPFPATPGSFLPPSDPTSMLLPTSSAILQRLWPNRVPYQHILFLHQVFMFFTVALTRVVPQFTTLLGNDDAGARELEPLERAIWERIYGAVAIADREASVILHSIVHSPYHDPTFAAMYPATPQRTMKALEDLTPEMEAMVIEANIKNQREGPIGKAWRAVLSRNPS
;
A
#
# COMPACT_ATOMS: atom_id res chain seq x y z
N MET A 1 8.52 5.21 28.40
CA MET A 1 8.34 3.74 28.55
C MET A 1 8.37 2.96 27.21
N GLY A 2 8.45 3.60 26.03
CA GLY A 2 8.36 2.89 24.73
C GLY A 2 9.66 2.28 24.17
N SER A 3 10.85 2.80 24.53
CA SER A 3 12.10 2.40 23.86
C SER A 3 12.59 0.98 24.19
N LEU A 4 12.43 0.54 25.45
CA LEU A 4 12.84 -0.81 25.86
C LEU A 4 11.94 -1.89 25.24
N ASN A 5 10.63 -1.72 25.27
CA ASN A 5 9.70 -2.64 24.61
C ASN A 5 9.91 -2.68 23.09
N PHE A 6 10.27 -1.55 22.49
CA PHE A 6 10.61 -1.45 21.08
C PHE A 6 11.92 -2.20 20.73
N LEU A 7 12.95 -2.07 21.56
CA LEU A 7 14.20 -2.83 21.40
C LEU A 7 13.97 -4.32 21.61
N PHE A 8 13.23 -4.72 22.65
CA PHE A 8 12.86 -6.13 22.86
C PHE A 8 12.03 -6.70 21.71
N SER A 9 11.15 -5.89 21.11
CA SER A 9 10.43 -6.24 19.89
C SER A 9 11.41 -6.49 18.73
N LEU A 10 12.31 -5.55 18.44
CA LEU A 10 13.34 -5.69 17.40
C LEU A 10 14.26 -6.90 17.63
N PHE A 11 14.71 -7.14 18.86
CA PHE A 11 15.47 -8.34 19.21
C PHE A 11 14.62 -9.61 19.08
N GLY A 12 13.34 -9.55 19.46
CA GLY A 12 12.39 -10.64 19.25
C GLY A 12 12.31 -11.05 17.78
N TRP A 13 12.21 -10.07 16.87
CA TRP A 13 12.24 -10.30 15.41
C TRP A 13 13.48 -11.05 14.92
N THR A 14 14.60 -10.99 15.65
CA THR A 14 15.84 -11.64 15.22
C THR A 14 15.93 -13.13 15.57
N PHE A 15 15.22 -13.59 16.60
CA PHE A 15 15.36 -14.96 17.13
C PHE A 15 14.04 -15.73 17.20
N ILE A 16 12.92 -15.05 17.47
CA ILE A 16 11.61 -15.70 17.66
C ILE A 16 11.18 -16.46 16.41
N PRO A 17 11.31 -15.94 15.18
CA PRO A 17 10.87 -16.68 14.00
C PRO A 17 11.60 -18.02 13.85
N ASP A 18 12.93 -18.04 13.98
CA ASP A 18 13.73 -19.26 13.84
C ASP A 18 13.41 -20.28 14.96
N LEU A 19 13.24 -19.81 16.19
CA LEU A 19 12.87 -20.67 17.31
C LEU A 19 11.46 -21.25 17.14
N ALA A 20 10.50 -20.42 16.76
CA ALA A 20 9.12 -20.82 16.54
C ALA A 20 9.01 -21.82 15.39
N THR A 21 9.69 -21.58 14.26
CA THR A 21 9.70 -22.50 13.12
C THR A 21 10.27 -23.86 13.49
N ARG A 22 11.40 -23.91 14.22
CA ARG A 22 12.00 -25.19 14.64
C ARG A 22 11.07 -26.00 15.54
N ASN A 23 10.42 -25.34 16.50
CA ASN A 23 9.50 -26.00 17.42
C ASN A 23 8.22 -26.45 16.71
N LEU A 24 7.67 -25.60 15.83
CA LEU A 24 6.49 -25.92 15.04
C LEU A 24 6.76 -27.10 14.10
N LEU A 25 7.94 -27.14 13.47
CA LEU A 25 8.31 -28.25 12.59
C LEU A 25 8.43 -29.58 13.36
N LYS A 26 9.02 -29.57 14.56
CA LYS A 26 9.04 -30.75 15.44
C LYS A 26 7.63 -31.23 15.79
N PHE A 27 6.75 -30.29 16.12
CA PHE A 27 5.35 -30.59 16.39
C PHE A 27 4.63 -31.20 15.16
N LEU A 28 4.85 -30.64 13.97
CA LEU A 28 4.28 -31.12 12.71
C LEU A 28 4.84 -32.48 12.25
N TYR A 29 5.99 -32.91 12.72
CA TYR A 29 6.49 -34.26 12.41
C TYR A 29 6.08 -35.30 13.43
N GLN A 30 5.95 -34.90 14.70
CA GLN A 30 5.74 -35.85 15.80
C GLN A 30 4.28 -35.99 16.21
N ARG A 31 3.48 -34.93 16.05
CA ARG A 31 2.23 -34.79 16.80
C ARG A 31 1.04 -34.27 15.99
N SER A 32 1.24 -33.89 14.73
CA SER A 32 0.15 -33.39 13.90
C SER A 32 -0.79 -34.51 13.43
N PRO A 33 -2.09 -34.22 13.31
CA PRO A 33 -3.06 -35.16 12.73
C PRO A 33 -2.79 -35.41 11.24
N ILE A 34 -2.17 -34.44 10.55
CA ILE A 34 -1.65 -34.59 9.20
C ILE A 34 -0.29 -35.28 9.33
N ARG A 35 -0.20 -36.57 8.99
CA ARG A 35 1.07 -37.31 9.02
C ARG A 35 1.97 -36.85 7.89
N VAL A 36 2.85 -35.90 8.18
CA VAL A 36 3.91 -35.50 7.26
C VAL A 36 5.12 -36.39 7.55
N ALA A 37 5.56 -37.15 6.54
CA ALA A 37 6.74 -38.00 6.68
C ALA A 37 7.97 -37.13 7.02
N GLN A 38 8.75 -37.53 8.02
CA GLN A 38 9.95 -36.81 8.40
C GLN A 38 11.03 -37.03 7.33
N PRO A 39 11.46 -35.98 6.61
CA PRO A 39 12.46 -36.10 5.57
C PRO A 39 13.87 -36.29 6.18
N GLN A 40 14.80 -36.84 5.39
CA GLN A 40 16.16 -37.08 5.84
C GLN A 40 16.88 -35.75 6.18
N PRO A 41 17.74 -35.71 7.22
CA PRO A 41 18.49 -34.52 7.57
C PRO A 41 19.32 -33.98 6.38
N GLY A 42 19.14 -32.71 6.02
CA GLY A 42 19.85 -32.07 4.92
C GLY A 42 19.21 -32.22 3.54
N SER A 43 18.14 -33.00 3.41
CA SER A 43 17.37 -33.17 2.15
C SER A 43 16.70 -31.88 1.67
N PHE A 44 16.43 -31.78 0.37
CA PHE A 44 15.70 -30.66 -0.23
C PHE A 44 14.29 -30.51 0.34
N GLN A 45 13.58 -31.63 0.56
CA GLN A 45 12.26 -31.66 1.16
C GLN A 45 12.24 -31.04 2.57
N GLN A 46 13.27 -31.31 3.39
CA GLN A 46 13.39 -30.69 4.70
C GLN A 46 13.55 -29.18 4.63
N ARG A 47 14.39 -28.67 3.72
CA ARG A 47 14.58 -27.22 3.51
C ARG A 47 13.29 -26.55 3.05
N LYS A 48 12.57 -27.18 2.13
CA LYS A 48 11.27 -26.69 1.65
C LYS A 48 10.24 -26.62 2.79
N HIS A 49 10.11 -27.69 3.59
CA HIS A 49 9.22 -27.68 4.76
C HIS A 49 9.60 -26.55 5.73
N TYR A 50 10.90 -26.34 5.98
CA TYR A 50 11.37 -25.23 6.81
C TYR A 50 10.95 -23.87 6.24
N ILE A 51 11.17 -23.61 4.95
CA ILE A 51 10.89 -22.31 4.32
C ILE A 51 9.39 -21.99 4.32
N ILE A 52 8.53 -22.98 4.03
CA ILE A 52 7.08 -22.79 4.06
C ILE A 52 6.63 -22.45 5.49
N VAL A 53 7.05 -23.24 6.47
CA VAL A 53 6.67 -23.02 7.88
C VAL A 53 7.25 -21.70 8.40
N TYR A 54 8.49 -21.37 8.02
CA TYR A 54 9.13 -20.08 8.34
C TYR A 54 8.35 -18.89 7.81
N SER A 55 7.91 -18.99 6.55
CA SER A 55 7.10 -17.96 5.90
C SER A 55 5.75 -17.79 6.61
N LEU A 56 5.08 -18.88 6.97
CA LEU A 56 3.83 -18.83 7.73
C LEU A 56 4.00 -18.21 9.12
N VAL A 57 5.07 -18.56 9.83
CA VAL A 57 5.41 -17.98 11.13
C VAL A 57 5.64 -16.48 11.00
N ILE A 58 6.39 -16.04 9.99
CA ILE A 58 6.65 -14.60 9.76
C ILE A 58 5.38 -13.87 9.37
N CYS A 59 4.54 -14.45 8.49
CA CYS A 59 3.26 -13.85 8.14
C CYS A 59 2.35 -13.69 9.37
N GLY A 60 2.25 -14.73 10.21
CA GLY A 60 1.51 -14.66 11.47
C GLY A 60 2.07 -13.60 12.42
N TYR A 61 3.39 -13.51 12.53
CA TYR A 61 4.04 -12.51 13.37
C TYR A 61 3.86 -11.08 12.83
N MET A 62 3.95 -10.88 11.50
CA MET A 62 3.62 -9.63 10.83
C MET A 62 2.19 -9.19 11.15
N ILE A 63 1.21 -10.08 10.98
CA ILE A 63 -0.20 -9.80 11.31
C ILE A 63 -0.33 -9.39 12.79
N TRP A 64 0.27 -10.15 13.69
CA TRP A 64 0.25 -9.82 15.11
C TRP A 64 0.87 -8.44 15.39
N THR A 65 2.02 -8.12 14.80
CA THR A 65 2.65 -6.80 14.98
C THR A 65 1.84 -5.66 14.37
N ILE A 66 1.14 -5.88 13.26
CA ILE A 66 0.23 -4.87 12.67
C ILE A 66 -0.92 -4.59 13.64
N ILE A 67 -1.53 -5.63 14.21
CA ILE A 67 -2.60 -5.49 15.21
C ILE A 67 -2.07 -4.79 16.46
N GLN A 68 -0.91 -5.21 16.96
CA GLN A 68 -0.28 -4.61 18.13
C GLN A 68 0.07 -3.14 17.91
N SER A 69 0.68 -2.82 16.77
CA SER A 69 1.00 -1.44 16.36
C SER A 69 -0.26 -0.59 16.29
N SER A 70 -1.32 -1.11 15.69
CA SER A 70 -2.63 -0.47 15.67
C SER A 70 -3.17 -0.16 17.08
N ASN A 71 -3.07 -1.11 18.00
CA ASN A 71 -3.64 -0.93 19.34
C ASN A 71 -2.80 -0.02 20.26
N ASN A 72 -1.51 0.15 19.96
CA ASN A 72 -0.57 0.92 20.77
C ASN A 72 -0.36 2.36 20.30
N MET A 73 -1.35 2.93 19.59
CA MET A 73 -1.30 4.34 19.19
C MET A 73 -1.49 5.24 20.42
N PRO A 74 -0.71 6.33 20.54
CA PRO A 74 -0.88 7.28 21.65
C PRO A 74 -2.24 7.99 21.52
N PRO A 75 -2.93 8.28 22.64
CA PRO A 75 -4.23 8.95 22.59
C PRO A 75 -4.12 10.34 21.97
N ASN A 76 -5.09 10.68 21.12
CA ASN A 76 -5.13 11.98 20.46
C ASN A 76 -5.98 12.99 21.24
N PHE A 77 -5.80 14.29 21.00
CA PHE A 77 -6.51 15.40 21.66
C PHE A 77 -8.03 15.31 21.53
N TYR A 78 -8.56 14.77 20.43
CA TYR A 78 -9.99 14.56 20.26
C TYR A 78 -10.51 13.47 21.18
N GLU A 79 -9.82 12.33 21.27
CA GLU A 79 -10.11 11.22 22.19
C GLU A 79 -10.04 11.67 23.65
N ILE A 80 -9.05 12.51 24.00
CA ILE A 80 -8.87 13.07 25.34
C ILE A 80 -10.04 13.97 25.73
N LEU A 81 -10.55 14.77 24.80
CA LEU A 81 -11.71 15.63 25.00
C LEU A 81 -13.05 14.90 24.81
N GLY A 82 -13.03 13.65 24.35
CA GLY A 82 -14.23 12.85 24.09
C GLY A 82 -15.06 13.37 22.90
N VAL A 83 -14.41 13.98 21.92
CA VAL A 83 -15.05 14.56 20.72
C VAL A 83 -14.54 13.87 19.46
N ARG A 84 -15.29 14.00 18.36
CA ARG A 84 -14.85 13.49 17.05
C ARG A 84 -13.96 14.52 16.34
N PRO A 85 -13.08 14.10 15.41
CA PRO A 85 -12.22 15.02 14.66
C PRO A 85 -12.96 16.03 13.77
N ASP A 86 -14.24 15.79 13.47
CA ASP A 86 -15.16 16.68 12.75
C ASP A 86 -15.88 17.70 13.66
N VAL A 87 -15.54 17.76 14.95
CA VAL A 87 -16.17 18.68 15.90
C VAL A 87 -15.95 20.15 15.53
N ASP A 88 -17.02 20.92 15.68
CA ASP A 88 -17.05 22.36 15.51
C ASP A 88 -16.54 23.10 16.76
N GLU A 89 -16.32 24.41 16.66
CA GLU A 89 -15.81 25.19 17.78
C GLU A 89 -16.76 25.21 18.99
N THR A 90 -18.08 25.17 18.74
CA THR A 90 -19.08 25.21 19.82
C THR A 90 -19.10 23.89 20.59
N GLY A 91 -19.11 22.76 19.89
CA GLY A 91 -19.00 21.43 20.47
C GLY A 91 -17.69 21.24 21.25
N LEU A 92 -16.57 21.71 20.69
CA LEU A 92 -15.27 21.67 21.36
C LEU A 92 -15.28 22.45 22.69
N LYS A 93 -15.86 23.66 22.70
CA LYS A 93 -15.99 24.50 23.90
C LYS A 93 -16.92 23.89 24.94
N LEU A 94 -18.01 23.25 24.51
CA LEU A 94 -18.93 22.55 25.41
C LEU A 94 -18.27 21.34 26.08
N ALA A 95 -17.54 20.52 25.31
CA ALA A 95 -16.81 19.37 25.81
C ALA A 95 -15.77 19.78 26.87
N PHE A 96 -14.97 20.82 26.59
CA PHE A 96 -13.99 21.34 27.55
C PHE A 96 -14.66 21.87 28.84
N ARG A 97 -15.77 22.60 28.72
CA ARG A 97 -16.52 23.09 29.90
C ARG A 97 -17.08 21.95 30.76
N ALA A 98 -17.62 20.92 30.12
CA ALA A 98 -18.13 19.73 30.82
C ALA A 98 -16.99 19.00 31.55
N PHE A 99 -15.85 18.82 30.89
CA PHE A 99 -14.65 18.24 31.50
C PHE A 99 -14.17 19.07 32.69
N ALA A 100 -14.00 20.38 32.51
CA ALA A 100 -13.49 21.28 33.55
C ALA A 100 -14.42 21.32 34.78
N LYS A 101 -15.74 21.28 34.59
CA LYS A 101 -16.70 21.21 35.71
C LYS A 101 -16.53 19.95 36.55
N LYS A 102 -16.20 18.81 35.93
CA LYS A 102 -16.05 17.51 36.59
C LYS A 102 -14.67 17.32 37.23
N TYR A 103 -13.62 17.81 36.58
CA TYR A 103 -12.23 17.54 36.93
C TYR A 103 -11.42 18.80 37.30
N HIS A 104 -12.08 19.87 37.76
CA HIS A 104 -11.38 21.06 38.24
C HIS A 104 -10.40 20.70 39.37
N PRO A 105 -9.14 21.20 39.36
CA PRO A 105 -8.13 20.86 40.37
C PRO A 105 -8.60 21.14 41.80
N ASP A 106 -9.42 22.18 42.02
CA ASP A 106 -10.02 22.46 43.34
C ASP A 106 -10.92 21.33 43.87
N ARG A 107 -11.44 20.46 42.99
CA ARG A 107 -12.32 19.33 43.34
C ARG A 107 -11.59 17.99 43.43
N VAL A 108 -10.64 17.74 42.52
CA VAL A 108 -9.92 16.44 42.41
C VAL A 108 -8.53 16.46 43.07
N GLY A 109 -8.08 17.62 43.53
CA GLY A 109 -6.77 17.80 44.15
C GLY A 109 -5.60 17.72 43.17
N PRO A 110 -4.35 17.74 43.67
CA PRO A 110 -3.14 17.88 42.85
C PRO A 110 -2.90 16.71 41.88
N LYS A 111 -3.49 15.52 42.14
CA LYS A 111 -3.42 14.38 41.23
C LYS A 111 -4.16 14.62 39.90
N GLY A 112 -5.14 15.51 39.89
CA GLY A 112 -5.89 15.90 38.69
C GLY A 112 -5.25 17.04 37.90
N GLU A 113 -4.27 17.73 38.47
CA GLU A 113 -3.67 18.93 37.87
C GLU A 113 -2.98 18.61 36.53
N GLN A 114 -2.18 17.55 36.48
CA GLN A 114 -1.49 17.13 35.26
C GLN A 114 -2.47 16.81 34.13
N LEU A 115 -3.54 16.07 34.44
CA LEU A 115 -4.58 15.73 33.47
C LEU A 115 -5.33 16.99 33.00
N PHE A 116 -5.63 17.91 33.92
CA PHE A 116 -6.29 19.17 33.60
C PHE A 116 -5.42 20.06 32.70
N MET A 117 -4.12 20.17 32.99
CA MET A 117 -3.18 20.90 32.13
C MET A 117 -3.13 20.28 30.74
N TYR A 118 -3.03 18.95 30.65
CA TYR A 118 -2.99 18.25 29.37
C TYR A 118 -4.27 18.45 28.54
N VAL A 119 -5.45 18.40 29.16
CA VAL A 119 -6.74 18.63 28.48
C VAL A 119 -6.91 20.10 28.08
N ARG A 120 -6.41 21.04 28.90
CA ARG A 120 -6.37 22.45 28.54
C ARG A 120 -5.49 22.68 27.31
N ASP A 121 -4.29 22.09 27.29
CA ASP A 121 -3.36 22.24 26.17
C ASP A 121 -3.94 21.61 24.89
N ALA A 122 -4.65 20.48 25.01
CA ALA A 122 -5.42 19.88 23.92
C ALA A 122 -6.51 20.82 23.40
N TYR A 123 -7.31 21.43 24.29
CA TYR A 123 -8.33 22.40 23.90
C TYR A 123 -7.73 23.63 23.22
N GLU A 124 -6.64 24.18 23.75
CA GLU A 124 -5.96 25.35 23.16
C GLU A 124 -5.41 25.04 21.76
N ALA A 125 -4.85 23.85 21.55
CA ALA A 125 -4.33 23.43 20.26
C ALA A 125 -5.45 23.25 19.21
N LEU A 126 -6.59 22.67 19.62
CA LEU A 126 -7.72 22.42 18.72
C LEU A 126 -8.58 23.65 18.44
N LYS A 127 -8.52 24.67 19.31
CA LYS A 127 -9.31 25.90 19.18
C LYS A 127 -8.83 26.79 18.04
N ASP A 128 -7.52 26.90 17.85
CA ASP A 128 -6.94 27.70 16.76
C ASP A 128 -6.86 26.86 15.48
N PRO A 129 -7.45 27.29 14.35
CA PRO A 129 -7.46 26.51 13.12
C PRO A 129 -6.05 26.24 12.55
N ALA A 130 -5.10 27.17 12.70
CA ALA A 130 -3.73 26.98 12.22
C ALA A 130 -2.96 25.99 13.08
N VAL A 131 -3.16 26.04 14.41
CA VAL A 131 -2.54 25.08 15.35
C VAL A 131 -3.18 23.71 15.23
N ARG A 132 -4.51 23.63 15.08
CA ARG A 132 -5.25 22.38 14.81
C ARG A 132 -4.74 21.72 13.54
N PHE A 133 -4.57 22.48 12.45
CA PHE A 133 -3.98 21.97 11.20
C PHE A 133 -2.61 21.33 11.42
N ALA A 134 -1.75 21.96 12.22
CA ALA A 134 -0.40 21.48 12.51
C ALA A 134 -0.43 20.22 13.40
N TYR A 135 -1.26 20.26 14.44
CA TYR A 135 -1.48 19.14 15.36
C TYR A 135 -1.97 17.89 14.61
N ASP A 136 -2.94 18.03 13.72
CA ASP A 136 -3.53 16.89 12.99
C ASP A 136 -2.47 16.14 12.16
N ARG A 137 -1.49 16.86 11.59
CA ARG A 137 -0.45 16.32 10.69
C ARG A 137 0.81 15.87 11.39
N PHE A 138 1.23 16.61 12.42
CA PHE A 138 2.55 16.44 13.03
C PHE A 138 2.49 16.04 14.51
N GLY A 139 1.29 15.97 15.10
CA GLY A 139 1.06 15.49 16.46
C GLY A 139 1.22 16.55 17.55
N PRO A 140 1.25 16.13 18.83
CA PRO A 140 1.26 17.02 19.99
C PRO A 140 2.42 18.02 20.01
N ASP A 141 3.60 17.64 19.50
CA ASP A 141 4.77 18.51 19.47
C ASP A 141 4.54 19.79 18.65
N ALA A 142 3.66 19.71 17.65
CA ALA A 142 3.31 20.84 16.80
C ALA A 142 2.50 21.93 17.54
N ALA A 143 1.79 21.57 18.61
CA ALA A 143 1.11 22.54 19.46
C ALA A 143 2.12 23.49 20.14
N GLY A 144 3.35 23.02 20.40
CA GLY A 144 4.43 23.83 20.96
C GLY A 144 4.99 24.87 19.99
N TRP A 145 4.83 24.67 18.68
CA TRP A 145 5.38 25.57 17.66
C TRP A 145 4.63 26.91 17.55
N ARG A 146 3.48 27.06 18.22
CA ARG A 146 2.69 28.30 18.29
C ARG A 146 3.47 29.54 18.75
N LYS A 147 4.60 29.34 19.46
CA LYS A 147 5.49 30.44 19.87
C LYS A 147 6.25 31.06 18.70
N GLN A 148 6.48 30.29 17.64
CA GLN A 148 7.34 30.63 16.50
C GLN A 148 6.55 30.70 15.19
N CYS A 149 5.47 29.93 15.07
CA CYS A 149 4.62 29.85 13.89
C CYS A 149 3.23 30.43 14.19
N LYS A 150 2.73 31.27 13.27
CA LYS A 150 1.39 31.87 13.34
C LYS A 150 0.51 31.45 12.16
N THR A 151 1.11 31.24 10.99
CA THR A 151 0.37 30.92 9.77
C THR A 151 0.44 29.42 9.44
N THR A 152 -0.58 28.89 8.78
CA THR A 152 -0.62 27.49 8.32
C THR A 152 0.60 27.11 7.49
N ARG A 153 1.11 28.04 6.67
CA ARG A 153 2.30 27.83 5.83
C ARG A 153 3.57 27.68 6.67
N GLU A 154 3.73 28.45 7.73
CA GLU A 154 4.86 28.33 8.66
C GLU A 154 4.83 27.00 9.39
N PHE A 155 3.64 26.60 9.90
CA PHE A 155 3.46 25.29 10.52
C PHE A 155 3.76 24.14 9.56
N LEU A 156 3.30 24.23 8.31
CA LEU A 156 3.57 23.22 7.29
C LEU A 156 5.07 23.12 6.98
N ARG A 157 5.76 24.25 6.82
CA ARG A 157 7.22 24.27 6.58
C ARG A 157 7.99 23.65 7.74
N GLN A 158 7.65 24.05 8.96
CA GLN A 158 8.28 23.52 10.17
C GLN A 158 8.04 22.02 10.30
N GLY A 159 6.79 21.58 10.12
CA GLY A 159 6.44 20.17 10.20
C GLY A 159 7.07 19.32 9.12
N LEU A 160 7.18 19.81 7.88
CA LEU A 160 7.91 19.13 6.80
C LEU A 160 9.40 18.97 7.13
N MET A 161 10.03 19.97 7.75
CA MET A 161 11.42 19.83 8.21
C MET A 161 11.54 18.77 9.30
N VAL A 162 10.64 18.73 10.28
CA VAL A 162 10.66 17.73 11.35
C VAL A 162 10.41 16.31 10.80
N SER A 163 9.38 16.13 9.96
CA SER A 163 9.06 14.85 9.30
C SER A 163 10.22 14.36 8.42
N SER A 164 10.91 15.26 7.71
CA SER A 164 12.06 14.89 6.87
C SER A 164 13.19 14.21 7.66
N GLY A 165 13.31 14.46 8.96
CA GLY A 165 14.32 13.82 9.81
C GLY A 165 14.22 12.30 9.82
N TYR A 166 13.01 11.74 9.86
CA TYR A 166 12.79 10.29 9.78
C TYR A 166 13.27 9.72 8.44
N HIS A 167 12.99 10.42 7.35
CA HIS A 167 13.37 10.03 5.99
C HIS A 167 14.88 10.16 5.76
N ILE A 168 15.51 11.22 6.24
CA ILE A 168 16.97 11.38 6.18
C ILE A 168 17.64 10.21 6.92
N PHE A 169 17.21 9.93 8.15
CA PHE A 169 17.77 8.83 8.93
C PHE A 169 17.56 7.47 8.25
N SER A 170 16.33 7.19 7.81
CA SER A 170 15.97 5.93 7.15
C SER A 170 16.70 5.76 5.81
N GLY A 171 16.83 6.84 5.03
CA GLY A 171 17.59 6.86 3.78
C GLY A 171 19.08 6.59 4.00
N ILE A 172 19.70 7.23 5.00
CA ILE A 172 21.09 6.95 5.38
C ILE A 172 21.26 5.48 5.82
N ALA A 173 20.35 4.96 6.64
CA ALA A 173 20.39 3.56 7.07
C ALA A 173 20.25 2.58 5.89
N LEU A 174 19.38 2.89 4.93
CA LEU A 174 19.21 2.11 3.69
C LEU A 174 20.48 2.12 2.84
N LEU A 175 21.08 3.30 2.62
CA LEU A 175 22.33 3.43 1.88
C LEU A 175 23.46 2.68 2.57
N PHE A 176 23.59 2.82 3.89
CA PHE A 176 24.57 2.10 4.70
C PHE A 176 24.45 0.57 4.53
N TRP A 177 23.23 0.03 4.65
CA TRP A 177 23.01 -1.41 4.51
C TRP A 177 23.21 -1.88 3.06
N SER A 178 22.89 -1.04 2.08
CA SER A 178 23.13 -1.33 0.66
C SER A 178 24.61 -1.25 0.28
N ALA A 179 25.42 -0.46 0.99
CA ALA A 179 26.85 -0.32 0.75
C ALA A 179 27.67 -1.46 1.37
N ILE A 180 27.26 -1.95 2.55
CA ILE A 180 27.94 -3.05 3.25
C ILE A 180 27.48 -4.42 2.74
N GLY A 181 26.23 -4.51 2.29
CA GLY A 181 25.64 -5.76 1.79
C GLY A 181 26.07 -6.09 0.36
N LYS A 182 26.10 -7.39 0.04
CA LYS A 182 26.15 -7.83 -1.37
C LYS A 182 24.90 -7.31 -2.10
N PRO A 183 25.00 -6.94 -3.39
CA PRO A 183 23.84 -6.60 -4.18
C PRO A 183 22.87 -7.77 -4.15
N SER A 184 21.66 -7.52 -3.66
CA SER A 184 20.63 -8.53 -3.47
C SER A 184 19.30 -7.95 -3.91
N SER A 185 18.43 -8.80 -4.45
CA SER A 185 17.07 -8.41 -4.86
C SER A 185 16.28 -7.76 -3.72
N VAL A 186 16.65 -8.05 -2.46
CA VAL A 186 16.05 -7.44 -1.26
C VAL A 186 16.28 -5.93 -1.20
N SER A 187 17.44 -5.43 -1.66
CA SER A 187 17.77 -4.01 -1.62
C SER A 187 16.77 -3.19 -2.44
N PHE A 188 16.46 -3.65 -3.66
CA PHE A 188 15.45 -3.05 -4.53
C PHE A 188 14.09 -2.90 -3.85
N TRP A 189 13.57 -3.98 -3.25
CA TRP A 189 12.27 -3.95 -2.57
C TRP A 189 12.23 -3.02 -1.36
N ARG A 190 13.34 -2.83 -0.65
CA ARG A 190 13.41 -1.87 0.46
C ARG A 190 13.29 -0.43 -0.02
N TYR A 191 13.94 -0.08 -1.14
CA TYR A 191 13.80 1.24 -1.73
C TYR A 191 12.37 1.49 -2.21
N ILE A 192 11.74 0.51 -2.87
CA ILE A 192 10.34 0.62 -3.27
C ILE A 192 9.44 0.89 -2.05
N LEU A 193 9.57 0.10 -0.98
CA LEU A 193 8.80 0.35 0.25
C LEU A 193 9.05 1.71 0.87
N TYR A 194 10.30 2.18 0.86
CA TYR A 194 10.67 3.47 1.42
C TYR A 194 10.05 4.63 0.61
N PHE A 195 10.13 4.59 -0.71
CA PHE A 195 9.54 5.61 -1.56
C PHE A 195 8.00 5.55 -1.52
N SER A 196 7.41 4.35 -1.43
CA SER A 196 5.98 4.20 -1.20
C SER A 196 5.55 4.80 0.15
N LEU A 197 6.31 4.56 1.23
CA LEU A 197 6.05 5.18 2.53
C LEU A 197 6.10 6.71 2.44
N LEU A 198 7.16 7.26 1.84
CA LEU A 198 7.33 8.70 1.66
C LEU A 198 6.14 9.30 0.89
N ALA A 199 5.72 8.65 -0.20
CA ALA A 199 4.58 9.10 -0.99
C ALA A 199 3.27 9.10 -0.18
N VAL A 200 3.02 8.05 0.62
CA VAL A 200 1.83 7.95 1.46
C VAL A 200 1.86 8.97 2.60
N GLU A 201 2.99 9.16 3.27
CA GLU A 201 3.16 10.19 4.31
C GLU A 201 2.92 11.60 3.75
N LEU A 202 3.52 11.91 2.60
CA LEU A 202 3.30 13.19 1.94
C LEU A 202 1.82 13.38 1.57
N SER A 203 1.14 12.32 1.13
CA SER A 203 -0.31 12.35 0.90
C SER A 203 -1.08 12.69 2.17
N PHE A 204 -0.77 12.11 3.32
CA PHE A 204 -1.41 12.47 4.60
C PHE A 204 -1.14 13.92 5.03
N ILE A 205 0.08 14.41 4.83
CA ILE A 205 0.46 15.78 5.21
C ILE A 205 -0.24 16.80 4.32
N LEU A 206 -0.38 16.53 3.02
CA LEU A 206 -0.96 17.47 2.06
C LEU A 206 -2.48 17.36 1.93
N SER A 207 -3.08 16.22 2.30
CA SER A 207 -4.53 16.02 2.20
C SER A 207 -5.30 16.94 3.15
N PRO A 208 -6.48 17.44 2.76
CA PRO A 208 -7.36 18.16 3.67
C PRO A 208 -7.89 17.20 4.77
N PHE A 209 -8.07 17.72 5.98
CA PHE A 209 -8.58 16.96 7.14
C PHE A 209 -9.41 17.91 8.03
N PRO A 210 -10.56 17.47 8.59
CA PRO A 210 -11.22 16.17 8.41
C PRO A 210 -11.70 15.96 6.96
N ALA A 211 -11.79 14.71 6.51
CA ALA A 211 -12.25 14.39 5.17
C ALA A 211 -13.68 14.94 4.97
N THR A 212 -13.87 15.83 4.00
CA THR A 212 -15.21 16.36 3.67
C THR A 212 -16.08 15.21 3.17
N PRO A 213 -17.38 15.12 3.54
CA PRO A 213 -18.28 14.05 3.11
C PRO A 213 -18.44 13.83 1.59
N GLY A 214 -17.82 14.64 0.73
CA GLY A 214 -17.76 14.47 -0.73
C GLY A 214 -16.44 13.91 -1.27
N SER A 215 -15.41 13.71 -0.43
CA SER A 215 -14.11 13.12 -0.82
C SER A 215 -14.17 11.58 -0.99
N PHE A 216 -15.35 11.00 -0.80
CA PHE A 216 -15.63 9.57 -0.91
C PHE A 216 -16.31 9.18 -2.23
N LEU A 217 -16.68 10.15 -3.07
CA LEU A 217 -17.15 9.88 -4.43
C LEU A 217 -15.94 9.79 -5.35
N PRO A 218 -15.93 8.86 -6.33
CA PRO A 218 -14.97 8.96 -7.41
C PRO A 218 -15.08 10.37 -7.99
N PRO A 219 -13.96 11.06 -8.17
CA PRO A 219 -13.98 12.40 -8.71
C PRO A 219 -14.73 12.38 -10.04
N SER A 220 -15.58 13.39 -10.26
CA SER A 220 -16.26 13.58 -11.55
C SER A 220 -15.27 13.72 -12.71
N ASP A 221 -14.00 13.98 -12.40
CA ASP A 221 -12.88 13.99 -13.33
C ASP A 221 -12.17 12.61 -13.41
N PRO A 222 -12.21 11.93 -14.58
CA PRO A 222 -11.56 10.65 -14.79
C PRO A 222 -10.02 10.71 -14.70
N THR A 223 -9.42 11.91 -14.69
CA THR A 223 -7.97 12.10 -14.48
C THR A 223 -7.51 11.84 -13.05
N SER A 224 -8.44 11.78 -12.11
CA SER A 224 -8.17 11.49 -10.68
C SER A 224 -8.50 10.05 -10.26
N MET A 225 -8.75 9.17 -11.24
CA MET A 225 -8.93 7.72 -11.04
C MET A 225 -7.64 6.94 -10.74
N LEU A 226 -6.47 7.58 -10.82
CA LEU A 226 -5.21 6.88 -10.57
C LEU A 226 -4.90 6.88 -9.08
N LEU A 227 -5.37 5.81 -8.43
CA LEU A 227 -5.13 5.36 -7.05
C LEU A 227 -6.14 5.91 -6.02
N PRO A 228 -6.94 5.06 -5.34
CA PRO A 228 -7.53 5.47 -4.07
C PRO A 228 -6.38 5.96 -3.19
N THR A 229 -6.43 7.22 -2.76
CA THR A 229 -5.41 7.76 -1.87
C THR A 229 -5.33 6.82 -0.67
N SER A 230 -4.13 6.31 -0.34
CA SER A 230 -3.97 5.32 0.74
C SER A 230 -4.49 5.84 2.09
N SER A 231 -4.65 7.17 2.20
CA SER A 231 -5.38 7.86 3.25
C SER A 231 -6.83 7.41 3.40
N ALA A 232 -7.57 7.16 2.32
CA ALA A 232 -8.98 6.78 2.37
C ALA A 232 -9.21 5.40 3.01
N ILE A 233 -8.33 4.43 2.72
CA ILE A 233 -8.43 3.06 3.27
C ILE A 233 -8.14 3.07 4.77
N LEU A 234 -7.06 3.73 5.18
CA LEU A 234 -6.66 3.78 6.58
C LEU A 234 -7.65 4.59 7.43
N GLN A 235 -8.18 5.70 6.90
CA GLN A 235 -9.24 6.47 7.55
C GLN A 235 -10.54 5.66 7.69
N ARG A 236 -10.86 4.80 6.71
CA ARG A 236 -12.04 3.91 6.80
C ARG A 236 -11.88 2.83 7.87
N LEU A 237 -10.69 2.25 8.01
CA LEU A 237 -10.39 1.24 9.02
C LEU A 237 -10.36 1.84 10.44
N TRP A 238 -9.86 3.07 10.58
CA TRP A 238 -9.74 3.75 11.86
C TRP A 238 -10.27 5.19 11.79
N PRO A 239 -11.62 5.37 11.86
CA PRO A 239 -12.25 6.67 11.63
C PRO A 239 -11.97 7.73 12.68
N ASN A 240 -11.56 7.34 13.89
CA ASN A 240 -11.23 8.26 14.97
C ASN A 240 -9.75 8.66 14.99
N ARG A 241 -8.93 8.13 14.08
CA ARG A 241 -7.50 8.47 14.00
C ARG A 241 -7.29 9.75 13.22
N VAL A 242 -6.28 10.48 13.66
CA VAL A 242 -5.77 11.69 13.01
C VAL A 242 -4.58 11.36 12.12
N PRO A 243 -4.27 12.21 11.11
CA PRO A 243 -3.20 11.93 10.14
C PRO A 243 -1.86 11.53 10.77
N TYR A 244 -1.40 12.23 11.81
CA TYR A 244 -0.11 11.89 12.45
C TYR A 244 -0.09 10.48 13.07
N GLN A 245 -1.23 9.97 13.59
CA GLN A 245 -1.31 8.61 14.12
C GLN A 245 -1.20 7.58 12.99
N HIS A 246 -1.75 7.87 11.81
CA HIS A 246 -1.57 7.02 10.63
C HIS A 246 -0.11 7.02 10.16
N ILE A 247 0.55 8.18 10.15
CA ILE A 247 1.98 8.30 9.79
C ILE A 247 2.83 7.47 10.78
N LEU A 248 2.60 7.62 12.09
CA LEU A 248 3.32 6.86 13.11
C LEU A 248 3.12 5.35 12.96
N PHE A 249 1.89 4.92 12.69
CA PHE A 249 1.57 3.52 12.39
C PHE A 249 2.33 3.02 11.14
N LEU A 250 2.35 3.83 10.07
CA LEU A 250 3.06 3.49 8.83
C LEU A 250 4.57 3.37 9.04
N HIS A 251 5.19 4.23 9.85
CA HIS A 251 6.61 4.11 10.23
C HIS A 251 6.89 2.79 10.95
N GLN A 252 6.01 2.38 11.86
CA GLN A 252 6.16 1.09 12.57
C GLN A 252 6.02 -0.09 11.59
N VAL A 253 5.01 -0.06 10.71
CA VAL A 253 4.81 -1.10 9.69
C VAL A 253 6.01 -1.19 8.74
N PHE A 254 6.51 -0.05 8.25
CA PHE A 254 7.68 -0.01 7.37
C PHE A 254 8.92 -0.64 8.00
N MET A 255 9.19 -0.33 9.27
CA MET A 255 10.32 -0.91 10.00
C MET A 255 10.21 -2.44 10.07
N PHE A 256 9.05 -2.97 10.47
CA PHE A 256 8.85 -4.42 10.54
C PHE A 256 8.90 -5.10 9.17
N PHE A 257 8.31 -4.48 8.15
CA PHE A 257 8.31 -5.03 6.79
C PHE A 257 9.73 -5.07 6.21
N THR A 258 10.56 -4.07 6.51
CA THR A 258 11.98 -4.04 6.11
C THR A 258 12.77 -5.19 6.78
N VAL A 259 12.52 -5.45 8.07
CA VAL A 259 13.12 -6.58 8.80
C VAL A 259 12.64 -7.92 8.22
N ALA A 260 11.34 -8.06 7.98
CA ALA A 260 10.74 -9.26 7.42
C ALA A 260 11.30 -9.58 6.02
N LEU A 261 11.39 -8.59 5.13
CA LEU A 261 12.01 -8.77 3.81
C LEU A 261 13.46 -9.24 3.90
N THR A 262 14.22 -8.69 4.85
CA THR A 262 15.61 -9.07 5.08
C THR A 262 15.76 -10.53 5.49
N ARG A 263 14.75 -11.10 6.15
CA ARG A 263 14.77 -12.48 6.65
C ARG A 263 14.15 -13.48 5.69
N VAL A 264 13.04 -13.12 5.05
CA VAL A 264 12.25 -14.03 4.21
C VAL A 264 12.86 -14.17 2.83
N VAL A 265 13.19 -13.07 2.17
CA VAL A 265 13.58 -13.10 0.75
C VAL A 265 14.85 -13.93 0.53
N PRO A 266 15.91 -13.85 1.37
CA PRO A 266 17.07 -14.71 1.20
C PRO A 266 16.75 -16.21 1.23
N GLN A 267 15.82 -16.64 2.10
CA GLN A 267 15.42 -18.05 2.23
C GLN A 267 14.74 -18.57 0.96
N PHE A 268 13.96 -17.72 0.29
CA PHE A 268 13.39 -18.06 -1.01
C PHE A 268 14.42 -18.02 -2.13
N THR A 269 15.34 -17.05 -2.12
CA THR A 269 16.41 -16.99 -3.13
C THR A 269 17.33 -18.21 -3.07
N THR A 270 17.55 -18.81 -1.88
CA THR A 270 18.30 -20.07 -1.77
C THR A 270 17.54 -21.29 -2.27
N LEU A 271 16.21 -21.23 -2.30
CA LEU A 271 15.38 -22.31 -2.83
C LEU A 271 15.19 -22.18 -4.35
N LEU A 272 15.18 -20.94 -4.87
CA LEU A 272 15.01 -20.63 -6.29
C LEU A 272 16.35 -20.53 -7.04
N GLY A 273 17.45 -20.21 -6.36
CA GLY A 273 18.77 -19.99 -6.95
C GLY A 273 19.71 -21.17 -6.72
N ASN A 274 20.05 -21.85 -7.82
CA ASN A 274 21.23 -22.72 -8.04
C ASN A 274 21.17 -24.24 -7.82
N ASP A 275 20.07 -24.86 -7.38
CA ASP A 275 19.99 -26.33 -7.39
C ASP A 275 19.00 -26.84 -8.45
N ASP A 276 19.45 -26.98 -9.70
CA ASP A 276 18.75 -27.77 -10.73
C ASP A 276 18.43 -29.21 -10.24
N ALA A 277 19.17 -29.68 -9.24
CA ALA A 277 18.94 -30.94 -8.54
C ALA A 277 17.65 -30.92 -7.67
N GLY A 278 17.32 -29.80 -7.01
CA GLY A 278 16.12 -29.67 -6.19
C GLY A 278 14.85 -29.56 -7.02
N ALA A 279 14.93 -28.88 -8.18
CA ALA A 279 13.85 -28.85 -9.16
C ALA A 279 13.51 -30.26 -9.68
N ARG A 280 14.52 -31.14 -9.81
CA ARG A 280 14.39 -32.56 -10.20
C ARG A 280 13.82 -33.47 -9.10
N GLU A 281 13.79 -33.03 -7.85
CA GLU A 281 13.15 -33.75 -6.71
C GLU A 281 11.72 -33.28 -6.39
N LEU A 282 11.22 -32.22 -7.02
CA LEU A 282 9.81 -31.80 -6.87
C LEU A 282 8.85 -32.91 -7.32
N GLU A 283 7.78 -33.13 -6.55
CA GLU A 283 6.73 -34.06 -6.97
C GLU A 283 6.13 -33.62 -8.31
N PRO A 284 5.75 -34.56 -9.18
CA PRO A 284 5.21 -34.24 -10.51
C PRO A 284 3.96 -33.36 -10.45
N LEU A 285 3.15 -33.49 -9.40
CA LEU A 285 1.99 -32.64 -9.14
C LEU A 285 2.38 -31.18 -8.88
N GLU A 286 3.43 -30.96 -8.09
CA GLU A 286 3.86 -29.62 -7.74
C GLU A 286 4.46 -28.88 -8.92
N ARG A 287 5.23 -29.58 -9.76
CA ARG A 287 5.69 -29.02 -11.03
C ARG A 287 4.53 -28.60 -11.91
N ALA A 288 3.52 -29.45 -12.06
CA ALA A 288 2.35 -29.14 -12.87
C ALA A 288 1.58 -27.91 -12.34
N ILE A 289 1.49 -27.75 -11.01
CA ILE A 289 0.87 -26.56 -10.40
C ILE A 289 1.72 -25.31 -10.69
N TRP A 290 3.03 -25.37 -10.51
CA TRP A 290 3.91 -24.24 -10.76
C TRP A 290 3.91 -23.81 -12.22
N GLU A 291 3.97 -24.75 -13.16
CA GLU A 291 3.86 -24.47 -14.60
C GLU A 291 2.52 -23.79 -14.94
N ARG A 292 1.42 -24.21 -14.32
CA ARG A 292 0.12 -23.54 -14.49
C ARG A 292 0.10 -22.13 -13.92
N ILE A 293 0.70 -21.92 -12.75
CA ILE A 293 0.79 -20.59 -12.13
C ILE A 293 1.67 -19.67 -12.98
N TYR A 294 2.85 -20.11 -13.40
CA TYR A 294 3.73 -19.33 -14.27
C TYR A 294 3.08 -19.04 -15.62
N GLY A 295 2.40 -20.03 -16.21
CA GLY A 295 1.61 -19.83 -17.43
C GLY A 295 0.50 -18.78 -17.24
N ALA A 296 -0.28 -18.87 -16.16
CA ALA A 296 -1.34 -17.90 -15.86
C ALA A 296 -0.79 -16.49 -15.60
N VAL A 297 0.32 -16.37 -14.87
CA VAL A 297 0.99 -15.08 -14.61
C VAL A 297 1.54 -14.49 -15.90
N ALA A 298 2.18 -15.28 -16.77
CA ALA A 298 2.69 -14.81 -18.05
C ALA A 298 1.58 -14.33 -18.99
N ILE A 299 0.41 -14.99 -18.97
CA ILE A 299 -0.77 -14.54 -19.72
C ILE A 299 -1.26 -13.20 -19.15
N ALA A 300 -1.43 -13.11 -17.83
CA ALA A 300 -1.87 -11.87 -17.18
C ALA A 300 -0.91 -10.70 -17.42
N ASP A 301 0.41 -10.95 -17.39
CA ASP A 301 1.44 -9.94 -17.65
C ASP A 301 1.40 -9.45 -19.10
N ARG A 302 1.22 -10.38 -20.05
CA ARG A 302 1.04 -10.05 -21.46
C ARG A 302 -0.22 -9.23 -21.69
N GLU A 303 -1.34 -9.61 -21.10
CA GLU A 303 -2.61 -8.86 -21.21
C GLU A 303 -2.51 -7.47 -20.58
N ALA A 304 -1.94 -7.37 -19.37
CA ALA A 304 -1.70 -6.10 -18.70
C ALA A 304 -0.81 -5.18 -19.55
N SER A 305 0.26 -5.70 -20.15
CA SER A 305 1.15 -4.94 -21.02
C SER A 305 0.45 -4.45 -22.29
N VAL A 306 -0.40 -5.27 -22.90
CA VAL A 306 -1.20 -4.88 -24.08
C VAL A 306 -2.20 -3.80 -23.72
N ILE A 307 -2.91 -3.94 -22.59
CA ILE A 307 -3.85 -2.93 -22.09
C ILE A 307 -3.12 -1.63 -21.82
N LEU A 308 -1.98 -1.67 -21.11
CA LEU A 308 -1.20 -0.48 -20.80
C LEU A 308 -0.71 0.21 -22.07
N HIS A 309 -0.18 -0.55 -23.04
CA HIS A 309 0.26 -0.02 -24.32
C HIS A 309 -0.90 0.60 -25.12
N SER A 310 -2.09 -0.02 -25.10
CA SER A 310 -3.28 0.56 -25.74
C SER A 310 -3.75 1.85 -25.06
N ILE A 311 -3.68 1.94 -23.74
CA ILE A 311 -4.06 3.14 -22.99
C ILE A 311 -3.07 4.27 -23.27
N VAL A 312 -1.77 3.98 -23.30
CA VAL A 312 -0.71 4.98 -23.48
C VAL A 312 -0.60 5.47 -24.92
N HIS A 313 -1.03 4.68 -25.91
CA HIS A 313 -0.90 5.03 -27.34
C HIS A 313 -2.24 5.24 -28.06
N SER A 314 -3.37 5.20 -27.36
CA SER A 314 -4.67 5.54 -27.95
C SER A 314 -4.71 7.05 -28.27
N PRO A 315 -4.97 7.45 -29.54
CA PRO A 315 -5.13 8.85 -29.91
C PRO A 315 -6.48 9.46 -29.49
N TYR A 316 -7.40 8.65 -28.94
CA TYR A 316 -8.68 9.09 -28.40
C TYR A 316 -8.71 8.89 -26.87
N HIS A 317 -8.70 10.00 -26.13
CA HIS A 317 -9.10 10.05 -24.73
C HIS A 317 -10.63 10.13 -24.65
N ASP A 318 -11.31 9.00 -24.87
CA ASP A 318 -12.75 8.90 -24.61
C ASP A 318 -12.96 8.15 -23.27
N PRO A 319 -13.49 8.80 -22.22
CA PRO A 319 -13.54 8.23 -20.86
C PRO A 319 -14.49 7.04 -20.72
N THR A 320 -15.23 6.68 -21.76
CA THR A 320 -16.16 5.54 -21.80
C THR A 320 -15.47 4.18 -21.96
N PHE A 321 -14.22 4.12 -22.44
CA PHE A 321 -13.51 2.85 -22.62
C PHE A 321 -13.14 2.13 -21.31
N ALA A 322 -13.03 2.86 -20.19
CA ALA A 322 -12.71 2.28 -18.89
C ALA A 322 -13.88 1.48 -18.27
N ALA A 323 -15.09 1.59 -18.83
CA ALA A 323 -16.29 0.90 -18.37
C ALA A 323 -16.73 -0.22 -19.34
N MET A 324 -15.77 -0.97 -19.91
CA MET A 324 -16.13 -2.18 -20.67
C MET A 324 -16.45 -3.30 -19.68
N TYR A 325 -17.70 -3.34 -19.22
CA TYR A 325 -18.29 -4.58 -18.71
C TYR A 325 -18.18 -5.64 -19.81
N PRO A 326 -17.93 -6.93 -19.47
CA PRO A 326 -17.91 -7.98 -20.47
C PRO A 326 -19.25 -7.93 -21.22
N ALA A 327 -19.19 -7.59 -22.51
CA ALA A 327 -20.37 -7.57 -23.35
C ALA A 327 -20.96 -8.99 -23.35
N THR A 328 -22.29 -9.07 -23.26
CA THR A 328 -22.98 -10.36 -23.36
C THR A 328 -22.58 -11.05 -24.66
N PRO A 329 -22.41 -12.39 -24.68
CA PRO A 329 -21.84 -13.13 -25.82
C PRO A 329 -22.51 -12.80 -27.17
N GLN A 330 -23.81 -12.54 -27.16
CA GLN A 330 -24.56 -12.17 -28.37
C GLN A 330 -24.15 -10.80 -28.96
N ARG A 331 -23.83 -9.80 -28.12
CA ARG A 331 -23.38 -8.48 -28.59
C ARG A 331 -21.99 -8.57 -29.21
N THR A 332 -21.13 -9.41 -28.64
CA THR A 332 -19.76 -9.64 -29.13
C THR A 332 -19.78 -10.34 -30.49
N MET A 333 -20.62 -11.37 -30.66
CA MET A 333 -20.76 -12.07 -31.94
C MET A 333 -21.30 -11.15 -33.05
N LYS A 334 -22.32 -10.35 -32.74
CA LYS A 334 -22.89 -9.42 -33.74
C LYS A 334 -21.90 -8.35 -34.17
N ALA A 335 -21.14 -7.78 -33.22
CA ALA A 335 -20.09 -6.82 -33.54
C ALA A 335 -18.94 -7.45 -34.35
N LEU A 336 -18.58 -8.71 -34.08
CA LEU A 336 -17.62 -9.47 -34.86
C LEU A 336 -18.12 -9.74 -36.29
N GLU A 337 -19.40 -10.12 -36.44
CA GLU A 337 -20.04 -10.30 -37.76
C GLU A 337 -20.08 -9.02 -38.57
N ASP A 338 -20.33 -7.86 -37.94
CA ASP A 338 -20.34 -6.56 -38.61
C ASP A 338 -18.92 -6.07 -38.97
N LEU A 339 -17.90 -6.45 -38.18
CA LEU A 339 -16.48 -6.10 -38.44
C LEU A 339 -15.85 -6.93 -39.56
N THR A 340 -16.22 -8.20 -39.71
CA THR A 340 -15.72 -9.08 -40.79
C THR A 340 -15.86 -8.50 -42.21
N PRO A 341 -17.04 -8.00 -42.64
CA PRO A 341 -17.22 -7.47 -43.99
C PRO A 341 -16.48 -6.14 -44.20
N GLU A 342 -16.37 -5.28 -43.19
CA GLU A 342 -15.58 -4.05 -43.29
C GLU A 342 -14.08 -4.33 -43.40
N MET A 343 -13.59 -5.33 -42.67
CA MET A 343 -12.20 -5.79 -42.78
C MET A 343 -11.92 -6.43 -44.15
N GLU A 344 -12.83 -7.24 -44.68
CA GLU A 344 -12.72 -7.76 -46.05
C GLU A 344 -12.69 -6.64 -47.08
N ALA A 345 -13.57 -5.65 -46.97
CA ALA A 345 -13.60 -4.49 -47.85
C ALA A 345 -12.28 -3.70 -47.80
N MET A 346 -11.72 -3.51 -46.61
CA MET A 346 -10.45 -2.80 -46.40
C MET A 346 -9.25 -3.57 -46.96
N VAL A 347 -9.22 -4.91 -46.82
CA VAL A 347 -8.17 -5.77 -47.39
C VAL A 347 -8.27 -5.80 -48.92
N ILE A 348 -9.48 -5.84 -49.47
CA ILE A 348 -9.73 -5.77 -50.92
C ILE A 348 -9.27 -4.41 -51.45
N GLU A 349 -9.61 -3.30 -50.78
CA GLU A 349 -9.18 -1.96 -51.16
C GLU A 349 -7.64 -1.82 -51.11
N ALA A 350 -7.00 -2.34 -50.06
CA ALA A 350 -5.55 -2.34 -49.91
C ALA A 350 -4.85 -3.15 -51.01
N ASN A 351 -5.38 -4.33 -51.37
CA ASN A 351 -4.85 -5.15 -52.46
C ASN A 351 -5.05 -4.51 -53.84
N ILE A 352 -6.19 -3.87 -54.08
CA ILE A 352 -6.46 -3.11 -55.33
C ILE A 352 -5.51 -1.91 -55.44
N LYS A 353 -5.22 -1.23 -54.33
CA LYS A 353 -4.29 -0.09 -54.29
C LYS A 353 -2.83 -0.49 -54.51
N ASN A 354 -2.44 -1.71 -54.14
CA ASN A 354 -1.11 -2.26 -54.42
C ASN A 354 -0.94 -2.75 -55.86
N GLN A 355 -2.01 -3.17 -56.55
CA GLN A 355 -1.97 -3.62 -57.96
C GLN A 355 -2.36 -2.52 -58.97
N ARG A 356 -1.82 -1.30 -58.82
CA ARG A 356 -2.19 -0.12 -59.63
C ARG A 356 -2.10 -0.29 -61.16
N GLU A 357 -1.26 -1.19 -61.65
CA GLU A 357 -1.02 -1.40 -63.08
C GLU A 357 -1.67 -2.68 -63.66
N GLY A 358 -2.32 -3.49 -62.82
CA GLY A 358 -2.97 -4.73 -63.24
C GLY A 358 -4.35 -4.55 -63.91
N PRO A 359 -4.89 -5.60 -64.56
CA PRO A 359 -6.19 -5.55 -65.25
C PRO A 359 -7.35 -5.19 -64.31
N ILE A 360 -7.27 -5.56 -63.03
CA ILE A 360 -8.27 -5.25 -62.00
C ILE A 360 -8.25 -3.75 -61.63
N GLY A 361 -7.07 -3.16 -61.47
CA GLY A 361 -6.92 -1.72 -61.22
C GLY A 361 -7.37 -0.84 -62.39
N LYS A 362 -7.33 -1.34 -63.63
CA LYS A 362 -7.90 -0.67 -64.81
C LYS A 362 -9.43 -0.75 -64.83
N ALA A 363 -10.02 -1.90 -64.50
CA ALA A 363 -11.47 -2.07 -64.39
C ALA A 363 -12.07 -1.17 -63.30
N TRP A 364 -11.40 -1.03 -62.14
CA TRP A 364 -11.82 -0.14 -61.06
C TRP A 364 -11.84 1.35 -61.49
N ARG A 365 -10.82 1.80 -62.22
CA ARG A 365 -10.79 3.16 -62.79
C ARG A 365 -11.88 3.40 -63.83
N ALA A 366 -12.20 2.38 -64.65
CA ALA A 366 -13.29 2.47 -65.60
C ALA A 366 -14.66 2.62 -64.90
N VAL A 367 -14.85 1.97 -63.75
CA VAL A 367 -16.06 2.13 -62.92
C VAL A 367 -16.12 3.52 -62.27
N LEU A 368 -15.02 3.99 -61.68
CA LEU A 368 -14.93 5.36 -61.12
C LEU A 368 -15.17 6.45 -62.18
N SER A 369 -14.75 6.23 -63.43
CA SER A 369 -15.02 7.16 -64.53
C SER A 369 -16.48 7.17 -65.02
N ARG A 370 -17.28 6.16 -64.64
CA ARG A 370 -18.70 6.03 -65.04
C ARG A 370 -19.70 6.57 -64.02
N ASN A 371 -19.29 6.81 -62.78
CA ASN A 371 -20.12 7.44 -61.75
C ASN A 371 -19.33 8.55 -61.03
N PRO A 372 -19.31 9.79 -61.56
CA PRO A 372 -18.81 10.94 -60.84
C PRO A 372 -19.96 11.56 -60.03
N SER A 373 -20.22 11.02 -58.84
CA SER A 373 -21.06 11.67 -57.84
C SER A 373 -20.67 11.21 -56.44
#